data_AF-A0A944UXZ5-F1
#
_entry.id   AF-A0A944UXZ5-F1
#
_cell.length_a   1.000
_cell.length_b   1.000
_cell.length_c   1.000
_cell.angle_alpha   90.00
_cell.angle_beta   90.00
_cell.angle_gamma   90.00
#
_symmetry.space_group_name_H-M   'P 1'
#
loop_
_entity.id
_entity.type
_entity.pdbx_description
1 polymer ?
#
loop_
_entity_poly.entity_id
_entity_poly.type
_entity_poly.pdbx_seq_one_letter_code
_entity_poly.pdbx_strand_id
1 'polypeptide(L)' 'MLRLKEQIVDTKEYIAILDRKLLNEAFVNKAPEKLVRAEMEKKELAKVKLEKLELKISRFK' A
#
# COMPACT_ATOMS: atom_id res chain seq x y z
N MET A 1 -21.63 -3.04 4.33
CA MET A 1 -20.68 -1.90 4.44
C MET A 1 -19.46 -2.19 5.32
N LEU A 2 -19.56 -2.99 6.40
CA LEU A 2 -18.44 -3.26 7.32
C LEU A 2 -17.19 -3.83 6.62
N ARG A 3 -17.38 -4.89 5.81
CA ARG A 3 -16.31 -5.58 5.07
C ARG A 3 -15.52 -4.70 4.08
N LEU A 4 -16.12 -3.64 3.54
CA LEU A 4 -15.44 -2.71 2.62
C LEU A 4 -14.56 -1.73 3.39
N LYS A 5 -15.01 -1.29 4.58
CA LYS A 5 -14.22 -0.44 5.48
C LYS A 5 -13.03 -1.21 6.05
N GLU A 6 -13.21 -2.47 6.43
CA GLU A 6 -12.11 -3.35 6.87
C GLU A 6 -11.06 -3.49 5.77
N GLN A 7 -11.45 -3.80 4.53
CA GLN A 7 -10.50 -3.88 3.41
C GLN A 7 -9.75 -2.57 3.16
N ILE A 8 -10.37 -1.42 3.39
CA ILE A 8 -9.72 -0.11 3.30
C ILE A 8 -8.67 0.03 4.40
N VAL A 9 -9.01 -0.33 5.64
CA VAL A 9 -8.09 -0.30 6.79
C VAL A 9 -6.90 -1.23 6.54
N ASP A 10 -7.16 -2.49 6.17
CA ASP A 10 -6.10 -3.47 5.89
C ASP A 10 -5.16 -2.99 4.78
N THR A 11 -5.72 -2.40 3.71
CA THR A 11 -4.93 -1.87 2.60
C THR A 11 -4.08 -0.67 3.04
N LYS A 12 -4.61 0.20 3.91
CA LYS A 12 -3.85 1.32 4.49
C LYS A 12 -2.72 0.85 5.38
N GLU A 13 -2.97 -0.16 6.22
CA GLU A 13 -1.93 -0.76 7.06
C GLU A 13 -0.82 -1.41 6.24
N TYR A 14 -1.20 -2.14 5.18
CA TYR A 14 -0.23 -2.72 4.26
C TYR A 14 0.66 -1.68 3.58
N ILE A 15 0.08 -0.56 3.13
CA ILE A 15 0.86 0.58 2.57
C ILE A 15 1.81 1.14 3.64
N ALA A 16 1.36 1.32 4.88
CA ALA A 16 2.19 1.84 5.96
C ALA A 16 3.38 0.92 6.29
N ILE A 17 3.21 -0.40 6.20
CA ILE A 17 4.30 -1.37 6.37
C ILE A 17 5.34 -1.22 5.26
N LEU A 18 4.89 -1.12 4.00
CA LEU A 18 5.79 -0.90 2.86
C LEU A 18 6.50 0.45 2.97
N ASP A 19 5.82 1.49 3.42
CA ASP A 19 6.42 2.81 3.65
C ASP A 19 7.51 2.77 4.71
N ARG A 20 7.27 2.14 5.86
CA ARG A 20 8.30 1.97 6.88
C ARG A 20 9.53 1.24 6.35
N LYS A 21 9.33 0.24 5.49
CA LYS A 21 10.41 -0.52 4.87
C LYS A 21 11.19 0.31 3.85
N LEU A 22 10.50 1.11 3.03
CA LEU A 22 11.10 1.97 2.01
C LEU A 22 11.70 3.28 2.57
N LEU A 23 11.27 3.72 3.76
CA LEU A 23 11.88 4.85 4.48
C LEU A 23 13.16 4.45 5.22
N ASN A 24 13.42 3.15 5.37
CA ASN A 24 14.65 2.68 5.97
C ASN A 24 15.80 2.79 4.96
N GLU A 25 16.66 3.80 5.12
CA GLU A 25 17.82 4.03 4.27
C GLU A 25 18.75 2.82 4.17
N ALA A 26 18.87 2.02 5.24
CA ALA A 26 19.68 0.80 5.19
C ALA A 26 19.07 -0.24 4.25
N PHE A 27 17.74 -0.32 4.15
CA PHE A 27 17.07 -1.18 3.18
C PHE A 27 17.26 -0.64 1.76
N VAL A 28 17.02 0.65 1.54
CA VAL A 28 17.12 1.27 0.20
C VAL A 28 18.54 1.21 -0.36
N ASN A 29 19.54 1.45 0.48
CA ASN A 29 20.93 1.53 0.03
C ASN A 29 21.65 0.17 -0.03
N LYS A 30 21.21 -0.82 0.77
CA LYS A 30 21.90 -2.13 0.84
C LYS A 30 21.17 -3.25 0.12
N ALA A 31 19.86 -3.14 -0.09
CA ALA A 31 19.11 -4.17 -0.80
C ALA A 31 19.34 -4.08 -2.31
N PRO A 32 19.18 -5.21 -3.05
CA PRO A 32 19.23 -5.19 -4.51
C PRO A 32 18.20 -4.21 -5.09
N GLU A 33 18.59 -3.43 -6.09
CA GLU A 33 17.71 -2.46 -6.76
C GLU A 33 16.40 -3.09 -7.25
N LYS A 34 16.47 -4.31 -7.80
CA LYS A 34 15.29 -5.08 -8.24
C LYS A 34 14.31 -5.34 -7.09
N LEU A 35 14.82 -5.60 -5.88
CA LEU A 35 13.99 -5.83 -4.70
C LEU A 35 13.35 -4.52 -4.23
N VAL A 36 14.13 -3.44 -4.16
CA VAL A 36 13.62 -2.12 -3.76
C VAL A 36 12.53 -1.66 -4.74
N ARG A 37 12.75 -1.81 -6.05
CA ARG A 37 11.75 -1.53 -7.08
C ARG A 37 10.50 -2.38 -6.93
N ALA A 38 10.63 -3.69 -6.69
CA ALA A 38 9.48 -4.55 -6.48
C ALA A 38 8.64 -4.14 -5.24
N GLU A 39 9.28 -3.68 -4.17
CA GLU A 39 8.57 -3.17 -2.99
C GLU A 39 7.89 -1.81 -3.27
N MET A 40 8.51 -0.93 -4.06
CA MET A 40 7.88 0.31 -4.55
C MET A 40 6.67 0.01 -5.45
N GLU A 41 6.78 -0.94 -6.37
CA GLU A 41 5.67 -1.36 -7.23
C GLU A 41 4.51 -1.95 -6.42
N LYS A 42 4.80 -2.80 -5.42
CA LYS A 42 3.78 -3.31 -4.49
C LYS A 42 3.03 -2.18 -3.78
N LYS A 43 3.74 -1.13 -3.38
CA LYS A 43 3.14 0.06 -2.74
C LYS A 43 2.21 0.79 -3.70
N GLU A 44 2.64 1.03 -4.94
CA GLU A 44 1.80 1.70 -5.94
C GLU A 44 0.56 0.86 -6.30
N LEU A 45 0.70 -0.45 -6.45
CA LEU A 45 -0.44 -1.35 -6.66
C LEU A 45 -1.44 -1.32 -5.49
N ALA A 46 -0.92 -1.27 -4.26
CA ALA A 46 -1.76 -1.16 -3.06
C ALA A 46 -2.51 0.19 -3.00
N LYS A 47 -1.88 1.30 -3.40
CA LYS A 47 -2.54 2.61 -3.50
C LYS A 47 -3.66 2.62 -4.54
N VAL A 48 -3.41 2.06 -5.73
CA VAL A 48 -4.45 1.94 -6.77
C VAL A 48 -5.63 1.09 -6.28
N LYS A 49 -5.36 0.01 -5.54
CA LYS A 49 -6.42 -0.79 -4.91
C LYS A 49 -7.20 0.02 -3.88
N LEU A 50 -6.50 0.76 -3.02
CA LEU A 50 -7.10 1.60 -2.00
C LEU A 50 -8.04 2.64 -2.63
N GLU A 51 -7.58 3.35 -3.65
CA GLU A 51 -8.37 4.34 -4.37
C GLU A 51 -9.66 3.73 -4.94
N LYS A 52 -9.58 2.54 -5.56
CA LYS A 52 -10.76 1.82 -6.06
C LYS A 52 -11.74 1.45 -4.94
N LEU A 53 -11.24 1.05 -3.77
CA LEU A 53 -12.08 0.74 -2.61
C LEU A 53 -12.75 2.00 -2.05
N GLU A 54 -12.03 3.12 -1.98
CA GLU A 54 -12.53 4.41 -1.52
C GLU A 54 -13.56 5.01 -2.50
N LEU A 55 -13.34 4.87 -3.81
CA LEU A 55 -14.34 5.22 -4.83
C LEU A 55 -15.57 4.32 -4.75
N LYS A 56 -15.39 3.04 -4.45
CA LYS A 56 -16.51 2.13 -4.29
C LYS A 56 -17.35 2.50 -3.07
N ILE A 57 -16.73 2.80 -1.93
CA ILE A 57 -17.48 3.17 -0.73
C ILE A 57 -18.16 4.55 -0.87
N SER A 58 -17.55 5.50 -1.59
CA SER A 58 -18.16 6.82 -1.82
C SER A 58 -19.41 6.74 -2.68
N ARG A 59 -19.47 5.81 -3.66
CA ARG A 59 -20.67 5.55 -4.47
C ARG A 59 -21.82 4.89 -3.70
N PHE A 60 -21.54 4.28 -2.54
CA PHE A 60 -22.54 3.66 -1.67
C PHE A 60 -22.95 4.56 -0.50
N LYS A 61 -22.44 5.79 -0.45
CA LYS A 61 -22.70 6.79 0.59
C LYS A 61 -23.73 7.78 0.08
#